data_AF-A0A2Z2PCQ0-F1
#
_entry.id   AF-A0A2Z2PCQ0-F1
#
_cell.length_a   1.000
_cell.length_b   1.000
_cell.length_c   1.000
_cell.angle_alpha   90.00
_cell.angle_beta   90.00
_cell.angle_gamma   90.00
#
_symmetry.space_group_name_H-M   'P 1'
#
loop_
_entity.id
_entity.type
_entity.pdbx_description
1 polymer ?
#
loop_
_entity_poly.entity_id
_entity_poly.type
_entity_poly.pdbx_seq_one_letter_code
_entity_poly.pdbx_strand_id
1 'polypeptide(L)'
;MKLYRCLVRGENFPGQLIGKKGLVGFYTTRWVEAVSLEEAEMSALEAMRIDPAFEIVSPKLRKQFKAMVYFDKIVEVPPETPRVPNKGATWFEI
;
A
#
# COMPACT_ATOMS: atom_id res chain seq x y z
N MET A 1 -13.29 -17.07 6.07
CA MET A 1 -12.37 -15.92 6.11
C MET A 1 -13.19 -14.64 6.04
N LYS A 2 -12.71 -13.57 6.65
CA LYS A 2 -13.36 -12.26 6.65
C LYS A 2 -12.71 -11.39 5.59
N LEU A 3 -13.50 -10.51 4.97
CA LEU A 3 -12.96 -9.53 4.04
C LEU A 3 -12.55 -8.27 4.82
N TYR A 4 -11.33 -7.80 4.59
CA TYR A 4 -10.84 -6.55 5.15
C TYR A 4 -10.52 -5.55 4.05
N ARG A 5 -10.85 -4.29 4.32
CA ARG A 5 -10.41 -3.14 3.53
C ARG A 5 -9.33 -2.40 4.30
N CYS A 6 -8.11 -2.45 3.77
CA CYS A 6 -6.94 -1.79 4.30
C CYS A 6 -6.68 -0.49 3.53
N LEU A 7 -6.85 0.65 4.20
CA LEU A 7 -6.45 1.96 3.70
C LEU A 7 -5.00 2.20 4.08
N VAL A 8 -4.15 2.36 3.07
CA VAL A 8 -2.70 2.38 3.22
C VAL A 8 -2.14 3.70 2.70
N ARG A 9 -1.22 4.27 3.48
CA ARG A 9 -0.46 5.46 3.14
C ARG A 9 1.03 5.13 3.07
N GLY A 10 1.65 5.38 1.93
CA GLY A 10 3.09 5.25 1.74
C GLY A 10 3.76 6.61 1.74
N GLU A 11 4.94 6.69 2.35
CA GLU A 11 5.76 7.91 2.41
C GLU A 11 7.20 7.62 1.95
N ASN A 12 7.83 8.64 1.36
CA ASN A 12 9.22 8.63 0.90
C ASN A 12 9.55 7.53 -0.13
N PHE A 13 8.63 7.25 -1.05
CA PHE A 13 8.88 6.33 -2.15
C PHE A 13 9.56 7.07 -3.30
N PRO A 14 10.61 6.50 -3.92
CA PRO A 14 11.18 7.09 -5.12
C PRO A 14 10.16 7.00 -6.26
N GLY A 15 9.89 8.13 -6.92
CA GLY A 15 8.91 8.20 -8.00
C GLY A 15 9.10 9.40 -8.91
N GLN A 16 8.21 9.50 -9.90
CA GLN A 16 8.14 10.65 -10.79
C GLN A 16 6.69 11.09 -10.91
N LEU A 17 6.41 12.34 -10.53
CA LEU A 17 5.11 12.98 -10.71
C LEU A 17 5.26 14.23 -11.56
N ILE A 18 4.43 14.35 -12.60
CA ILE A 18 4.36 15.53 -13.47
C ILE A 18 5.76 15.94 -13.98
N GLY A 19 6.54 14.95 -14.43
CA GLY A 19 7.90 15.17 -14.95
C GLY A 19 8.99 15.38 -13.90
N LYS A 20 8.66 15.63 -12.63
CA LYS A 20 9.62 15.79 -11.54
C LYS A 20 9.97 14.45 -10.90
N LYS A 21 11.25 14.12 -10.88
CA LYS A 21 11.77 12.98 -10.11
C LYS A 21 12.00 13.40 -8.67
N GLY A 22 11.62 12.56 -7.72
CA GLY A 22 11.77 12.86 -6.31
C GLY A 22 11.19 11.79 -5.40
N LEU A 23 11.01 12.16 -4.14
CA LEU A 23 10.24 11.37 -3.20
C LEU A 23 8.76 11.74 -3.33
N VAL A 24 7.93 10.71 -3.35
CA VAL A 24 6.48 10.83 -3.47
C VAL A 24 5.83 10.01 -2.37
N GLY A 25 4.62 10.41 -2.01
CA GLY A 25 3.74 9.62 -1.18
C GLY A 25 2.63 9.02 -2.01
N PHE A 26 1.92 8.06 -1.42
CA PHE A 26 0.72 7.51 -2.05
C PHE A 26 -0.35 7.10 -1.03
N TYR A 27 -1.57 7.02 -1.52
CA TYR A 27 -2.67 6.31 -0.89
C TYR A 27 -3.11 5.14 -1.77
N THR A 28 -3.32 3.97 -1.18
CA THR A 28 -3.89 2.81 -1.87
C THR A 28 -4.87 2.07 -0.96
N THR A 29 -5.76 1.31 -1.57
CA THR A 29 -6.69 0.42 -0.86
C THR A 29 -6.35 -1.02 -1.20
N ARG A 30 -6.15 -1.85 -0.18
CA ARG A 30 -5.97 -3.30 -0.34
C ARG A 30 -7.14 -4.05 0.26
N TRP A 31 -7.73 -4.92 -0.55
CA TRP A 31 -8.75 -5.87 -0.15
C TRP A 31 -8.07 -7.22 0.10
N VAL A 32 -8.22 -7.74 1.31
CA VAL A 32 -7.59 -9.00 1.73
C VAL A 32 -8.59 -9.87 2.46
N GLU A 33 -8.52 -11.17 2.24
CA GLU A 33 -9.26 -12.15 3.01
C GLU A 33 -8.34 -12.70 4.10
N ALA A 34 -8.77 -12.62 5.36
CA ALA A 34 -7.97 -13.01 6.52
C ALA A 34 -8.87 -13.51 7.66
N VAL A 35 -8.32 -14.21 8.64
CA VAL A 35 -9.02 -14.66 9.85
C VAL A 35 -8.96 -13.63 10.98
N SER A 36 -7.97 -12.73 10.99
CA SER A 36 -7.83 -11.65 11.97
C SER A 36 -7.38 -10.32 11.35
N LEU A 37 -7.41 -9.25 12.15
CA LEU A 37 -6.94 -7.92 11.73
C LEU A 37 -5.42 -7.91 11.50
N GLU A 38 -4.67 -8.60 12.36
CA GLU A 38 -3.21 -8.72 12.26
C GLU A 38 -2.79 -9.47 11.00
N GLU A 39 -3.51 -10.56 10.66
CA GLU A 39 -3.27 -11.27 9.41
C GLU A 39 -3.62 -10.39 8.20
N ALA A 40 -4.72 -9.62 8.27
CA ALA A 40 -5.09 -8.70 7.20
C ALA A 40 -4.01 -7.64 6.95
N GLU A 41 -3.42 -7.09 8.01
CA GLU A 41 -2.31 -6.13 7.91
C GLU A 41 -1.09 -6.76 7.21
N MET A 42 -0.68 -7.94 7.68
CA MET A 42 0.47 -8.66 7.14
C MET A 42 0.26 -9.05 5.67
N SER A 43 -0.90 -9.61 5.33
CA SER A 43 -1.23 -9.98 3.94
C SER A 43 -1.28 -8.77 3.01
N ALA A 44 -1.84 -7.65 3.47
CA ALA A 44 -1.87 -6.42 2.68
C ALA A 44 -0.45 -5.86 2.45
N LEU A 45 0.41 -5.89 3.48
CA LEU A 45 1.80 -5.46 3.38
C LEU A 45 2.61 -6.36 2.44
N GLU A 46 2.44 -7.69 2.52
CA GLU A 46 3.09 -8.64 1.63
C GLU A 46 2.66 -8.45 0.19
N ALA A 47 1.36 -8.29 -0.07
CA ALA A 47 0.83 -8.01 -1.40
C ALA A 47 1.44 -6.73 -2.00
N MET A 48 1.68 -5.70 -1.17
CA MET A 48 2.35 -4.48 -1.62
C MET A 48 3.84 -4.66 -1.91
N ARG A 49 4.53 -5.55 -1.19
CA ARG A 49 5.98 -5.79 -1.42
C ARG A 49 6.26 -6.43 -2.77
N ILE A 50 5.32 -7.21 -3.29
CA ILE A 50 5.43 -7.89 -4.59
C ILE A 50 4.75 -7.13 -5.73
N ASP A 51 4.05 -6.03 -5.42
CA ASP A 51 3.38 -5.22 -6.43
C ASP A 51 4.39 -4.27 -7.12
N PRO A 52 4.61 -4.40 -8.44
CA PRO A 52 5.58 -3.58 -9.18
C PRO A 52 5.33 -2.07 -9.07
N ALA A 53 4.10 -1.64 -8.77
CA ALA A 53 3.79 -0.22 -8.58
C ALA A 53 4.46 0.38 -7.33
N PHE A 54 4.89 -0.45 -6.37
CA PHE A 54 5.50 -0.03 -5.10
C PHE A 54 6.92 -0.58 -4.93
N GLU A 55 7.47 -1.18 -5.99
CA GLU A 55 8.80 -1.77 -5.97
C GLU A 55 9.87 -0.70 -5.75
N ILE A 56 10.60 -0.83 -4.65
CA ILE A 56 11.81 -0.04 -4.43
C ILE A 56 12.98 -0.88 -4.95
N VAL A 57 13.66 -0.36 -5.97
CA VAL A 57 14.73 -1.01 -6.76
C VAL A 57 15.87 -1.59 -5.90
N SER A 58 16.02 -1.18 -4.64
CA SER A 58 16.89 -1.91 -3.69
C SER A 58 16.55 -1.66 -2.20
N PRO A 59 16.88 -2.61 -1.30
CA PRO A 59 16.84 -2.39 0.16
C PRO A 59 17.66 -1.18 0.62
N LYS A 60 18.75 -0.86 -0.09
CA LYS A 60 19.60 0.30 0.18
C LYS A 60 18.84 1.60 -0.02
N LEU A 61 18.08 1.72 -1.13
CA LEU A 61 17.25 2.91 -1.40
C LEU A 61 16.09 3.02 -0.40
N ARG A 62 15.45 1.90 -0.02
CA ARG A 62 14.42 1.89 1.02
C ARG A 62 14.95 2.48 2.33
N LYS A 63 16.15 2.07 2.76
CA LYS A 63 16.80 2.58 3.98
C LYS A 63 17.25 4.04 3.83
N GLN A 64 17.82 4.39 2.68
CA GLN A 64 18.30 5.74 2.41
C GLN A 64 17.17 6.77 2.46
N PHE A 65 16.04 6.47 1.82
CA PHE A 65 14.90 7.38 1.75
C PHE A 65 13.94 7.25 2.92
N LYS A 66 14.14 6.25 3.80
CA LYS A 66 13.22 5.95 4.90
C LYS A 66 11.79 5.76 4.38
N ALA A 67 11.64 4.92 3.35
CA ALA A 67 10.34 4.63 2.78
C ALA A 67 9.50 3.82 3.79
N MET A 68 8.33 4.34 4.13
CA MET A 68 7.46 3.82 5.19
C MET A 68 6.06 3.57 4.66
N VAL A 69 5.41 2.53 5.19
CA VAL A 69 4.02 2.21 4.90
C VAL A 69 3.24 2.25 6.22
N TYR A 70 2.12 2.94 6.21
CA TYR A 70 1.22 3.11 7.33
C TYR A 70 -0.16 2.58 6.95
N PHE A 71 -0.81 1.88 7.88
CA PHE A 71 -2.21 1.50 7.75
C PHE A 71 -3.05 2.53 8.48
N ASP A 72 -3.62 3.48 7.73
CA ASP A 72 -4.49 4.51 8.30
C ASP A 72 -5.78 3.90 8.84
N LYS A 73 -6.27 2.82 8.21
CA LYS A 73 -7.44 2.08 8.66
C LYS A 73 -7.45 0.65 8.14
N ILE A 74 -7.80 -0.30 9.00
CA ILE A 74 -8.16 -1.66 8.62
C ILE A 74 -9.56 -1.92 9.15
N VAL A 75 -10.49 -2.26 8.26
CA VAL A 75 -11.88 -2.56 8.64
C VAL A 75 -12.32 -3.88 8.05
N GLU A 76 -12.92 -4.72 8.88
CA GLU A 76 -13.74 -5.84 8.41
C GLU A 76 -14.96 -5.28 7.68
N VAL A 77 -15.28 -5.83 6.53
CA VAL A 77 -16.39 -5.40 5.68
C VAL A 77 -17.20 -6.62 5.24
N PRO A 78 -18.49 -6.44 4.91
CA PRO A 78 -19.30 -7.54 4.40
C PRO A 78 -18.68 -8.18 3.14
N PRO A 79 -18.70 -9.52 2.99
CA PRO A 79 -18.10 -10.21 1.85
C PRO A 79 -18.64 -9.76 0.48
N GLU A 80 -19.88 -9.29 0.43
CA GLU A 80 -20.57 -8.77 -0.76
C GLU A 80 -20.13 -7.36 -1.16
N THR A 81 -19.27 -6.72 -0.37
CA THR A 81 -18.76 -5.36 -0.67
C THR A 81 -18.08 -5.37 -2.04
N PRO A 82 -18.49 -4.49 -2.98
CA PRO A 82 -17.85 -4.40 -4.29
C PRO A 82 -16.36 -4.09 -4.15
N ARG A 83 -15.54 -4.96 -4.75
CA ARG A 83 -14.09 -4.84 -4.75
C ARG A 83 -13.64 -4.25 -6.07
N VAL A 84 -12.83 -3.19 -6.00
CA VAL A 84 -11.93 -2.88 -7.12
C VAL A 84 -10.74 -3.82 -7.05
N PRO A 85 -10.17 -4.27 -8.18
CA PRO A 85 -8.91 -4.99 -8.17
C PRO A 85 -7.89 -4.22 -7.33
N ASN A 86 -7.03 -4.93 -6.59
CA ASN A 86 -5.91 -4.36 -5.83
C ASN A 86 -4.86 -3.75 -6.78
N LYS A 87 -5.24 -2.71 -7.52
CA LYS A 87 -4.49 -2.06 -8.58
C LYS A 87 -4.63 -0.56 -8.42
N GLY A 88 -3.49 0.11 -8.48
CA GLY A 88 -3.41 1.57 -8.47
C GLY A 88 -3.11 2.16 -7.10
N ALA A 89 -2.72 3.43 -7.15
CA ALA A 89 -2.48 4.29 -6.01
C ALA A 89 -2.79 5.72 -6.45
N THR A 90 -3.22 6.56 -5.52
CA THR A 90 -3.25 8.01 -5.70
C THR A 90 -1.94 8.56 -5.16
N TRP A 91 -1.14 9.17 -6.03
CA TRP A 91 0.21 9.65 -5.71
C TRP A 91 0.21 11.16 -5.43
N PHE A 92 1.08 11.62 -4.53
CA PHE A 92 1.22 13.03 -4.17
C PHE A 92 2.69 13.44 -3.97
N GLU A 93 2.99 14.72 -4.19
CA GLU A 93 4.29 15.32 -3.87
C GLU A 93 4.44 15.49 -2.34
N ILE A 94 5.64 15.25 -1.81
CA ILE A 94 6.00 15.45 -0.40
C ILE A 94 6.82 16.73 -0.25
#